data_AF-A0A1Y5T591-F1
#
_entry.id   AF-A0A1Y5T591-F1
#
_cell.length_a   1.000
_cell.length_b   1.000
_cell.length_c   1.000
_cell.angle_alpha   90.00
_cell.angle_beta   90.00
_cell.angle_gamma   90.00
#
_symmetry.space_group_name_H-M   'P 1'
#
loop_
_entity.id
_entity.type
_entity.pdbx_description
1 polymer ?
#
loop_
_entity_poly.entity_id
_entity_poly.type
_entity_poly.pdbx_seq_one_letter_code
_entity_poly.pdbx_strand_id
1 'polypeptide(L)'
;MRNRTLAFAKRSASWALGFSFTLLSGCSFLSSPVIDAKGPVAIAQRDLMFTALGMMLVLVIPVIVLTIVFAVKYRADKGAKYTPMWDNSHLIETICWTVPAILVVILGVMVWNSTHALDPYKPLASDQEPLRVDVISLDWKYLFLYPDQDIGAVNELVFPVNRPLELHMTSGTVMTALMIPTLGGQIYAMGGMETELNLMAHEEGSFMGRNTMFSGDGFSAMSFEARSVSDTAFDAWVAAAKSQGSELDMARFQELAKPTQDVAPEVYADIPDTLFKTVIYNLGGASMGMADPNAHTNMGAMPGDGEGVSAQDTSAYETDGVAPPDAQGTATAPATQSAAPHSPDTTD
;
A
#
# COMPACT_ATOMS: atom_id res chain seq x y z
N MET A 1 24.13 44.29 35.57
CA MET A 1 23.09 43.23 35.59
C MET A 1 22.73 42.65 34.20
N ARG A 2 23.05 43.30 33.07
CA ARG A 2 22.63 42.87 31.71
C ARG A 2 23.38 41.68 31.09
N ASN A 3 24.56 41.30 31.62
CA ASN A 3 25.37 40.20 31.08
C ASN A 3 25.05 38.82 31.69
N ARG A 4 24.34 38.75 32.83
CA ARG A 4 23.99 37.47 33.49
C ARG A 4 22.76 36.81 32.88
N THR A 5 21.84 37.59 32.30
CA THR A 5 20.61 37.10 31.66
C THR A 5 20.86 36.45 30.29
N LEU A 6 21.81 36.97 29.51
CA LEU A 6 22.21 36.38 28.22
C LEU A 6 22.94 35.04 28.36
N ALA A 7 23.72 34.86 29.42
CA ALA A 7 24.39 33.59 29.72
C ALA A 7 23.39 32.50 30.17
N PHE A 8 22.32 32.90 30.87
CA PHE A 8 21.24 31.99 31.28
C PHE A 8 20.39 31.55 30.08
N ALA A 9 20.06 32.47 29.17
CA ALA A 9 19.30 32.18 27.95
C ALA A 9 20.05 31.26 26.96
N LYS A 10 21.38 31.39 26.85
CA LYS A 10 22.21 30.46 26.05
C LYS A 10 22.31 29.07 26.68
N ARG A 11 22.40 28.98 28.01
CA ARG A 11 22.40 27.70 28.75
C ARG A 11 21.05 26.99 28.68
N SER A 12 19.93 27.71 28.76
CA SER A 12 18.59 27.13 28.62
C SER A 12 18.31 26.63 27.19
N ALA A 13 18.82 27.30 26.16
CA ALA A 13 18.67 26.86 24.78
C ALA A 13 19.48 25.57 24.48
N SER A 14 20.70 25.45 25.03
CA SER A 14 21.49 24.21 24.94
C SER A 14 20.87 23.05 25.71
N TRP A 15 20.18 23.32 26.83
CA TRP A 15 19.46 22.30 27.59
C TRP A 15 18.15 21.88 26.89
N ALA A 16 17.44 22.80 26.24
CA ALA A 16 16.26 22.48 25.44
C ALA A 16 16.59 21.63 24.20
N LEU A 17 17.72 21.90 23.53
CA LEU A 17 18.21 21.06 22.43
C LEU A 17 18.65 19.66 22.89
N GLY A 18 19.31 19.56 24.05
CA GLY A 18 19.66 18.27 24.64
C GLY A 18 18.44 17.45 25.06
N PHE A 19 17.43 18.10 25.64
CA PHE A 19 16.18 17.45 26.07
C PHE A 19 15.31 17.01 24.88
N SER A 20 15.32 17.77 23.79
CA SER A 20 14.64 17.39 22.54
C SER A 20 15.29 16.18 21.85
N PHE A 21 16.60 15.98 22.02
CA PHE A 21 17.31 14.82 21.46
C PHE A 21 17.01 13.54 22.25
N THR A 22 16.84 13.65 23.58
CA THR A 22 16.43 12.52 24.42
C THR A 22 14.98 12.09 24.21
N LEU A 23 14.10 12.99 23.76
CA LEU A 23 12.71 12.67 23.39
C LEU A 23 12.60 11.98 22.01
N LEU A 24 13.67 11.99 21.20
CA LEU A 24 13.73 11.30 19.90
C LEU A 24 14.31 9.88 19.98
N SER A 25 14.76 9.44 21.16
CA SER A 25 15.19 8.05 21.39
C SER A 25 13.97 7.12 21.42
N GLY A 26 13.33 6.93 20.26
CA GLY A 26 12.41 5.82 20.03
C GLY A 26 13.19 4.52 19.98
N CYS A 27 13.48 3.90 21.13
CA CYS A 27 14.18 2.62 21.21
C CYS A 27 13.49 1.49 20.42
N SER A 28 12.21 1.66 20.07
CA SER A 28 11.45 0.72 19.23
C SER A 28 11.53 1.01 17.73
N PHE A 29 12.20 2.09 17.29
CA PHE A 29 12.33 2.42 15.87
C PHE A 29 13.16 1.38 15.11
N LEU A 30 14.25 0.90 15.70
CA LEU A 30 15.10 -0.13 15.11
C LEU A 30 14.42 -1.50 15.07
N SER A 31 13.45 -1.75 15.96
CA SER A 31 12.66 -2.99 16.01
C SER A 31 11.36 -2.92 15.21
N SER A 32 11.14 -1.85 14.44
CA SER A 32 9.97 -1.77 13.57
C SER A 32 10.09 -2.82 12.46
N PRO A 33 9.02 -3.57 12.12
CA PRO A 33 9.05 -4.61 11.09
C PRO A 33 9.61 -4.18 9.73
N VAL A 34 9.47 -2.89 9.38
CA VAL A 34 9.99 -2.32 8.12
C VAL A 34 11.51 -2.08 8.18
N ILE A 35 12.06 -1.87 9.38
CA ILE A 35 13.48 -1.59 9.61
C ILE A 35 14.26 -2.90 9.84
N ASP A 36 13.69 -3.82 10.63
CA ASP A 36 14.20 -5.18 10.80
C ASP A 36 13.65 -6.12 9.71
N ALA A 37 13.97 -5.79 8.47
CA ALA A 37 13.60 -6.57 7.30
C ALA A 37 14.31 -7.93 7.27
N LYS A 38 13.55 -9.01 7.02
CA LYS A 38 14.02 -10.41 7.01
C LYS A 38 13.91 -11.09 5.65
N GLY A 39 13.27 -10.44 4.67
CA GLY A 39 13.22 -10.87 3.28
C GLY A 39 14.14 -10.04 2.36
N PRO A 40 14.61 -10.60 1.23
CA PRO A 40 15.49 -9.88 0.30
C PRO A 40 14.81 -8.64 -0.29
N VAL A 41 13.51 -8.73 -0.57
CA VAL A 41 12.71 -7.62 -1.09
C VAL A 41 12.61 -6.49 -0.05
N ALA A 42 12.24 -6.81 1.20
CA ALA A 42 12.16 -5.82 2.26
C ALA A 42 13.53 -5.18 2.59
N ILE A 43 14.62 -5.94 2.54
CA ILE A 43 15.98 -5.40 2.75
C ILE A 43 16.31 -4.37 1.66
N ALA A 44 16.07 -4.71 0.40
CA ALA A 44 16.30 -3.79 -0.72
C ALA A 44 15.43 -2.52 -0.62
N GLN A 45 14.16 -2.66 -0.20
CA GLN A 45 13.26 -1.53 0.04
C GLN A 45 13.74 -0.63 1.19
N ARG A 46 14.19 -1.23 2.30
CA ARG A 46 14.74 -0.51 3.45
C ARG A 46 15.99 0.27 3.06
N ASP A 47 16.90 -0.35 2.31
CA ASP A 47 18.15 0.29 1.89
C ASP A 47 17.87 1.45 0.91
N LEU A 48 16.90 1.29 0.00
CA LEU A 48 16.40 2.37 -0.86
C LEU A 48 15.83 3.52 -0.03
N MET A 49 14.99 3.22 0.97
CA MET A 49 14.39 4.21 1.86
C MET A 49 15.45 5.02 2.61
N PHE A 50 16.44 4.37 3.23
CA PHE A 50 17.50 5.08 3.96
C PHE A 50 18.41 5.88 3.03
N THR A 51 18.69 5.36 1.83
CA THR A 51 19.49 6.07 0.82
C THR A 51 18.77 7.32 0.33
N ALA A 52 17.47 7.22 0.04
CA ALA A 52 16.62 8.36 -0.34
C ALA A 52 16.50 9.40 0.79
N LEU A 53 16.27 8.94 2.02
CA LEU A 53 16.21 9.80 3.20
C LEU A 53 17.53 10.56 3.40
N GLY A 54 18.67 9.87 3.33
CA GLY A 54 19.99 10.47 3.44
C GLY A 54 20.22 11.55 2.38
N MET A 55 19.86 11.27 1.13
CA MET A 55 19.96 12.24 0.04
C MET A 55 19.07 13.48 0.23
N MET A 56 17.82 13.29 0.67
CA MET A 56 16.93 14.43 0.95
C MET A 56 17.42 15.28 2.13
N LEU A 57 17.99 14.66 3.16
CA LEU A 57 18.54 15.37 4.32
C LEU A 57 19.71 16.28 3.95
N VAL A 58 20.50 15.93 2.93
CA VAL A 58 21.58 16.81 2.41
C VAL A 58 21.03 18.16 1.93
N LEU A 59 19.79 18.24 1.43
CA LEU A 59 19.16 19.52 1.07
C LEU A 59 18.41 20.15 2.24
N VAL A 60 17.68 19.35 3.01
CA VAL A 60 16.80 19.85 4.08
C VAL A 60 17.63 20.45 5.23
N ILE A 61 18.73 19.81 5.63
CA ILE A 61 19.55 20.28 6.76
C ILE A 61 20.12 21.69 6.49
N PRO A 62 20.80 21.96 5.35
CA PRO A 62 21.27 23.31 5.05
C PRO A 62 20.16 24.35 5.02
N VAL A 63 18.98 24.04 4.48
CA VAL A 63 17.84 24.97 4.44
C VAL A 63 17.39 25.33 5.86
N ILE A 64 17.23 24.34 6.73
CA ILE A 64 16.85 24.58 8.13
C ILE A 64 17.92 25.40 8.85
N VAL A 65 19.20 25.03 8.71
CA VAL A 65 20.32 25.74 9.34
C VAL A 65 20.41 27.19 8.86
N LEU A 66 20.35 27.41 7.55
CA LEU A 66 20.38 28.76 6.96
C LEU A 66 19.19 29.60 7.43
N THR A 67 17.99 29.01 7.52
CA THR A 67 16.80 29.69 8.03
C THR A 67 17.01 30.17 9.47
N ILE A 68 17.52 29.31 10.36
CA ILE A 68 17.81 29.66 11.75
C ILE A 68 18.92 30.72 11.83
N VAL A 69 19.99 30.57 11.03
CA VAL A 69 21.08 31.54 10.98
C VAL A 69 20.59 32.90 10.51
N PHE A 70 19.76 32.96 9.46
CA PHE A 70 19.18 34.21 8.96
C PHE A 70 18.26 34.85 9.99
N ALA A 71 17.37 34.07 10.62
CA ALA A 71 16.47 34.55 11.66
C ALA A 71 17.22 35.17 12.86
N VAL A 72 18.36 34.58 13.27
CA VAL A 72 19.16 35.08 14.40
C VAL A 72 20.09 36.23 14.02
N LYS A 73 20.68 36.18 12.82
CA LYS A 73 21.68 37.15 12.36
C LYS A 73 21.04 38.47 11.93
N TYR A 74 19.91 38.42 11.23
CA TYR A 74 19.22 39.61 10.69
C TYR A 74 18.04 40.05 11.55
N ARG A 75 18.00 39.61 12.82
CA ARG A 75 17.04 40.12 13.80
C ARG A 75 17.24 41.62 14.00
N ALA A 76 16.13 42.37 14.11
CA ALA A 76 16.11 43.84 14.09
C ALA A 76 17.03 44.53 15.13
N ASP A 77 17.38 43.83 16.21
CA ASP A 77 18.22 44.32 17.30
C ASP A 77 19.74 44.16 17.06
N LYS A 78 20.17 43.49 15.98
CA LYS A 78 21.57 43.05 15.78
C LYS A 78 22.43 43.98 14.93
N GLY A 79 21.89 45.08 14.40
CA GLY A 79 22.65 46.05 13.60
C GLY A 79 23.32 45.45 12.35
N ALA A 80 22.76 44.36 11.80
CA ALA A 80 23.27 43.72 10.59
C ALA A 80 23.08 44.62 9.36
N LYS A 81 23.87 44.38 8.31
CA LYS A 81 23.75 45.10 7.04
C LYS A 81 22.34 44.93 6.48
N TYR A 82 21.57 46.01 6.47
CA TYR A 82 20.20 46.05 5.94
C TYR A 82 20.21 46.58 4.51
N THR A 83 19.80 45.76 3.56
CA THR A 83 19.73 46.09 2.13
C THR A 83 18.33 45.81 1.60
N PRO A 84 17.38 46.76 1.75
CA PRO A 84 15.97 46.55 1.35
C PRO A 84 15.74 46.53 -0.17
N MET A 85 16.66 47.10 -0.95
CA MET A 85 16.56 47.19 -2.41
C MET A 85 17.28 46.04 -3.13
N TRP A 86 17.75 45.03 -2.41
CA TRP A 86 18.41 43.87 -3.02
C TRP A 86 17.39 42.75 -3.19
N ASP A 87 16.98 42.51 -4.42
CA ASP A 87 15.91 41.60 -4.81
C ASP A 87 16.36 40.53 -5.82
N ASN A 88 17.52 40.69 -6.45
CA ASN A 88 18.03 39.75 -7.44
C ASN A 88 19.48 39.30 -7.19
N SER A 89 19.71 38.04 -7.53
CA SER A 89 21.05 37.46 -7.60
C SER A 89 21.01 36.20 -8.45
N HIS A 90 21.50 36.33 -9.69
CA HIS A 90 21.57 35.21 -10.64
C HIS A 90 22.35 34.02 -10.08
N LEU A 91 23.34 34.25 -9.21
CA LEU A 91 24.12 33.17 -8.59
C LEU A 91 23.26 32.35 -7.61
N ILE A 92 22.48 33.01 -6.75
CA ILE A 92 21.63 32.31 -5.77
C ILE A 92 20.48 31.61 -6.48
N GLU A 93 19.87 32.28 -7.45
CA GLU A 93 18.82 31.69 -8.30
C GLU A 93 19.33 30.42 -9.00
N THR A 94 20.50 30.48 -9.64
CA THR A 94 21.10 29.33 -10.32
C THR A 94 21.34 28.16 -9.36
N ILE A 95 21.88 28.42 -8.16
CA ILE A 95 22.14 27.37 -7.16
C ILE A 95 20.83 26.75 -6.66
N CYS A 96 19.84 27.58 -6.32
CA CYS A 96 18.55 27.13 -5.80
C CYS A 96 17.75 26.29 -6.81
N TRP A 97 17.95 26.50 -8.12
CA TRP A 97 17.36 25.66 -9.16
C TRP A 97 18.19 24.42 -9.48
N THR A 98 19.50 24.61 -9.68
CA THR A 98 20.38 23.53 -10.17
C THR A 98 20.55 22.42 -9.15
N VAL A 99 20.71 22.76 -7.87
CA VAL A 99 20.99 21.77 -6.83
C VAL A 99 19.79 20.81 -6.62
N PRO A 100 18.54 21.27 -6.44
CA PRO A 100 17.38 20.38 -6.41
C PRO A 100 17.14 19.63 -7.71
N ALA A 101 17.36 20.28 -8.88
CA ALA A 101 17.18 19.62 -10.17
C ALA A 101 18.12 18.41 -10.32
N ILE A 102 19.40 18.56 -9.98
CA ILE A 102 20.37 17.45 -10.00
C ILE A 102 19.95 16.33 -9.04
N LEU A 103 19.52 16.69 -7.82
CA LEU A 103 19.06 15.69 -6.84
C LEU A 103 17.87 14.88 -7.38
N VAL A 104 16.89 15.55 -7.99
CA VAL A 104 15.70 14.90 -8.58
C VAL A 104 16.10 13.97 -9.72
N VAL A 105 17.05 14.34 -10.57
CA VAL A 105 17.55 13.46 -11.64
C VAL A 105 18.20 12.20 -11.05
N ILE A 106 19.04 12.35 -10.03
CA ILE A 106 19.70 11.21 -9.35
C ILE A 106 18.66 10.28 -8.73
N LEU A 107 17.71 10.83 -7.98
CA LEU A 107 16.64 10.05 -7.37
C LEU A 107 15.75 9.38 -8.42
N GLY A 108 15.43 10.07 -9.51
CA GLY A 108 14.63 9.52 -10.60
C GLY A 108 15.27 8.31 -11.26
N VAL A 109 16.58 8.36 -11.53
CA VAL A 109 17.32 7.21 -12.08
C VAL A 109 17.36 6.05 -11.08
N MET A 110 17.55 6.34 -9.79
CA MET A 110 17.54 5.32 -8.75
C MET A 110 16.17 4.64 -8.65
N VAL A 111 15.09 5.42 -8.60
CA VAL A 111 13.72 4.91 -8.55
C VAL A 111 13.41 4.06 -9.77
N TRP A 112 13.76 4.51 -10.98
CA TRP A 112 13.55 3.75 -12.21
C TRP A 112 14.17 2.35 -12.15
N ASN A 113 15.43 2.26 -11.73
CA ASN A 113 16.15 0.99 -11.62
C ASN A 113 15.56 0.11 -10.51
N SER A 114 15.25 0.69 -9.35
CA SER A 114 14.66 -0.04 -8.22
C SER A 114 13.26 -0.57 -8.53
N THR A 115 12.43 0.19 -9.24
CA THR A 115 11.08 -0.24 -9.64
C THR A 115 11.11 -1.46 -10.56
N HIS A 116 12.03 -1.52 -11.53
CA HIS A 116 12.17 -2.69 -12.40
C HIS A 116 12.85 -3.88 -11.70
N ALA A 117 13.69 -3.62 -10.70
CA ALA A 117 14.37 -4.67 -9.95
C ALA A 117 13.43 -5.35 -8.92
N LEU A 118 12.54 -4.58 -8.31
CA LEU A 118 11.63 -4.99 -7.23
C LEU A 118 10.17 -5.11 -7.71
N ASP A 119 9.97 -5.45 -8.98
CA ASP A 119 8.64 -5.72 -9.54
C ASP A 119 8.04 -6.96 -8.83
N PRO A 120 6.85 -6.85 -8.20
CA PRO A 120 6.19 -7.96 -7.52
C PRO A 120 5.98 -9.21 -8.38
N TYR A 121 5.79 -9.05 -9.69
CA TYR A 121 5.52 -10.14 -10.64
C TYR A 121 6.80 -10.85 -11.09
N LYS A 122 7.98 -10.31 -10.74
CA LYS A 122 9.24 -10.89 -11.15
C LYS A 122 9.65 -12.01 -10.20
N PRO A 123 9.90 -13.24 -10.71
CA PRO A 123 10.40 -14.33 -9.89
C PRO A 123 11.74 -13.98 -9.23
N LEU A 124 11.90 -14.37 -7.97
CA LEU A 124 13.16 -14.19 -7.26
C LEU A 124 14.19 -15.23 -7.74
N ALA A 125 15.41 -14.78 -7.99
CA ALA A 125 16.50 -15.68 -8.36
C ALA A 125 16.87 -16.57 -7.16
N SER A 126 16.64 -17.87 -7.28
CA SER A 126 17.03 -18.89 -6.31
C SER A 126 17.32 -20.20 -7.03
N ASP A 127 18.09 -21.07 -6.38
CA ASP A 127 18.38 -22.43 -6.86
C ASP A 127 17.23 -23.41 -6.55
N GLN A 128 16.24 -22.99 -5.76
CA GLN A 128 15.07 -23.77 -5.40
C GLN A 128 13.84 -23.38 -6.25
N GLU A 129 13.01 -24.36 -6.57
CA GLU A 129 11.71 -24.14 -7.21
C GLU A 129 10.81 -23.30 -6.31
N PRO A 130 10.14 -22.25 -6.81
CA PRO A 130 9.21 -21.46 -6.01
C PRO A 130 8.11 -22.31 -5.37
N LEU A 131 7.69 -21.96 -4.15
CA LEU A 131 6.48 -22.49 -3.56
C LEU A 131 5.30 -21.63 -4.04
N ARG A 132 4.40 -22.23 -4.79
CA ARG A 132 3.17 -21.56 -5.24
C ARG A 132 2.12 -21.60 -4.14
N VAL A 133 1.54 -20.44 -3.81
CA VAL A 133 0.40 -20.33 -2.90
C VAL A 133 -0.65 -19.41 -3.52
N ASP A 134 -1.85 -19.94 -3.68
CA ASP A 134 -3.00 -19.19 -4.18
C ASP A 134 -3.75 -18.58 -2.97
N VAL A 135 -3.85 -17.26 -2.90
CA VAL A 135 -4.45 -16.51 -1.80
C VAL A 135 -5.79 -15.93 -2.23
N ILE A 136 -6.84 -16.28 -1.50
CA ILE A 136 -8.17 -15.70 -1.66
C ILE A 136 -8.45 -14.82 -0.46
N SER A 137 -8.61 -13.52 -0.72
CA SER A 137 -9.07 -12.57 0.29
C SER A 137 -10.58 -12.67 0.43
N LEU A 138 -11.07 -13.14 1.57
CA LEU A 138 -12.49 -13.15 1.92
C LEU A 138 -12.80 -11.98 2.88
N ASP A 139 -14.06 -11.81 3.26
CA ASP A 139 -14.44 -10.82 4.28
C ASP A 139 -13.77 -11.15 5.62
N TRP A 140 -12.74 -10.35 5.92
CA TRP A 140 -11.94 -10.29 7.15
C TRP A 140 -11.13 -11.54 7.50
N LYS A 141 -10.77 -12.32 6.49
CA LYS A 141 -9.89 -13.50 6.61
C LYS A 141 -9.20 -13.81 5.29
N TYR A 142 -8.05 -14.47 5.39
CA TYR A 142 -7.30 -14.95 4.23
C TYR A 142 -7.38 -16.47 4.15
N LEU A 143 -7.69 -16.96 2.96
CA LEU A 143 -7.59 -18.38 2.62
C LEU A 143 -6.36 -18.59 1.74
N PHE A 144 -5.42 -19.39 2.23
CA PHE A 144 -4.21 -19.79 1.52
C PHE A 144 -4.41 -21.21 0.99
N LEU A 145 -4.25 -21.40 -0.30
CA LEU A 145 -4.36 -22.67 -0.99
C LEU A 145 -2.98 -23.09 -1.49
N TYR A 146 -2.62 -24.34 -1.24
CA TYR A 146 -1.36 -24.93 -1.65
C TYR A 146 -1.65 -25.98 -2.71
N PRO A 147 -1.75 -25.62 -4.01
CA PRO A 147 -2.20 -26.51 -5.06
C PRO A 147 -1.31 -27.75 -5.22
N ASP A 148 0.01 -27.60 -5.07
CA ASP A 148 0.94 -28.72 -5.20
C ASP A 148 0.85 -29.72 -4.03
N GLN A 149 0.39 -29.26 -2.87
CA GLN A 149 0.23 -30.07 -1.68
C GLN A 149 -1.22 -30.51 -1.46
N ASP A 150 -2.19 -29.98 -2.19
CA ASP A 150 -3.63 -30.25 -2.04
C ASP A 150 -4.14 -29.98 -0.60
N ILE A 151 -3.78 -28.81 -0.06
CA ILE A 151 -4.22 -28.37 1.28
C ILE A 151 -4.62 -26.89 1.27
N GLY A 152 -5.48 -26.52 2.22
CA GLY A 152 -5.87 -25.13 2.47
C GLY A 152 -5.60 -24.71 3.91
N ALA A 153 -5.34 -23.42 4.14
CA ALA A 153 -5.15 -22.85 5.46
C ALA A 153 -5.84 -21.48 5.57
N VAL A 154 -6.53 -21.23 6.67
CA VAL A 154 -7.18 -19.93 6.94
C VAL A 154 -6.35 -19.18 7.97
N ASN A 155 -6.03 -17.91 7.67
CA ASN A 155 -5.28 -16.99 8.54
C ASN A 155 -3.89 -17.48 8.99
N GLU A 156 -3.35 -18.53 8.36
CA GLU A 156 -2.00 -19.03 8.58
C GLU A 156 -1.34 -19.35 7.23
N LEU A 157 -0.16 -18.77 7.01
CA LEU A 157 0.68 -18.99 5.84
C LEU A 157 2.00 -19.61 6.30
N VAL A 158 2.21 -20.90 6.04
CA VAL A 158 3.46 -21.59 6.35
C VAL A 158 4.27 -21.80 5.08
N PHE A 159 5.56 -21.49 5.12
CA PHE A 159 6.47 -21.66 3.97
C PHE A 159 7.90 -21.95 4.45
N PRO A 160 8.73 -22.62 3.63
CA PRO A 160 10.10 -22.93 4.01
C PRO A 160 11.02 -21.71 3.87
N VAL A 161 12.02 -21.64 4.76
CA VAL A 161 13.06 -20.61 4.75
C VAL A 161 13.97 -20.73 3.52
N ASN A 162 14.44 -19.60 2.99
CA ASN A 162 15.30 -19.50 1.79
C ASN A 162 14.72 -20.06 0.47
N ARG A 163 13.42 -20.38 0.44
CA ARG A 163 12.69 -20.73 -0.78
C ARG A 163 11.89 -19.53 -1.29
N PRO A 164 11.87 -19.24 -2.60
CA PRO A 164 10.95 -18.25 -3.16
C PRO A 164 9.50 -18.66 -2.91
N LEU A 165 8.67 -17.69 -2.55
CA LEU A 165 7.23 -17.83 -2.35
C LEU A 165 6.52 -17.01 -3.42
N GLU A 166 5.76 -17.67 -4.27
CA GLU A 166 4.97 -17.06 -5.34
C GLU A 166 3.50 -17.02 -4.91
N LEU A 167 3.03 -15.83 -4.54
CA LEU A 167 1.66 -15.61 -4.10
C LEU A 167 0.80 -15.17 -5.27
N HIS A 168 -0.12 -16.02 -5.69
CA HIS A 168 -1.17 -15.65 -6.65
C HIS A 168 -2.39 -15.21 -5.87
N MET A 169 -2.87 -14.00 -6.11
CA MET A 169 -3.80 -13.36 -5.22
C MET A 169 -5.06 -12.94 -5.95
N THR A 170 -6.22 -13.18 -5.34
CA THR A 170 -7.50 -12.64 -5.77
C THR A 170 -8.36 -12.25 -4.58
N SER A 171 -9.39 -11.46 -4.81
CA SER A 171 -10.41 -11.19 -3.79
C SER A 171 -11.71 -11.91 -4.11
N GLY A 172 -12.31 -12.51 -3.08
CA GLY A 172 -13.63 -13.11 -3.10
C GLY A 172 -14.77 -12.09 -2.91
N THR A 173 -14.45 -10.86 -2.48
CA THR A 173 -15.44 -9.83 -2.17
C THR A 173 -14.95 -8.43 -2.58
N VAL A 174 -14.38 -7.68 -1.64
CA VAL A 174 -13.92 -6.29 -1.82
C VAL A 174 -12.42 -6.22 -2.04
N MET A 175 -11.94 -5.11 -2.60
CA MET A 175 -10.51 -4.91 -2.78
C MET A 175 -9.79 -4.89 -1.42
N THR A 176 -8.74 -5.70 -1.28
CA THR A 176 -7.86 -5.73 -0.11
C THR A 176 -6.41 -5.55 -0.53
N ALA A 177 -5.50 -5.39 0.44
CA ALA A 177 -4.07 -5.26 0.21
C ALA A 177 -3.30 -6.09 1.22
N LEU A 178 -2.71 -7.19 0.77
CA LEU A 178 -1.90 -8.05 1.62
C LEU A 178 -0.53 -7.42 1.80
N MET A 179 -0.09 -7.32 3.05
CA MET A 179 1.26 -6.89 3.40
C MET A 179 1.83 -7.80 4.49
N ILE A 180 3.06 -8.25 4.29
CA ILE A 180 3.89 -8.87 5.34
C ILE A 180 5.10 -7.93 5.56
N PRO A 181 5.03 -6.98 6.51
CA PRO A 181 5.97 -5.86 6.59
C PRO A 181 7.46 -6.24 6.70
N THR A 182 7.77 -7.40 7.27
CA THR A 182 9.14 -7.90 7.43
C THR A 182 9.70 -8.54 6.16
N LEU A 183 8.86 -8.97 5.22
CA LEU A 183 9.26 -9.74 4.05
C LEU A 183 9.30 -8.91 2.76
N GLY A 184 8.37 -7.99 2.58
CA GLY A 184 8.36 -7.13 1.39
C GLY A 184 7.24 -6.10 1.33
N GLY A 185 6.97 -5.67 0.09
CA GLY A 185 5.93 -4.70 -0.21
C GLY A 185 4.51 -5.26 -0.03
N GLN A 186 3.54 -4.39 -0.26
CA GLN A 186 2.13 -4.78 -0.34
C GLN A 186 1.69 -4.94 -1.79
N ILE A 187 0.68 -5.78 -2.02
CA ILE A 187 -0.03 -5.84 -3.29
C ILE A 187 -1.54 -5.87 -3.07
N TYR A 188 -2.29 -5.30 -4.00
CA TYR A 188 -3.74 -5.33 -3.97
C TYR A 188 -4.27 -6.67 -4.47
N ALA A 189 -5.23 -7.25 -3.74
CA ALA A 189 -6.06 -8.34 -4.22
C ALA A 189 -7.40 -7.76 -4.68
N MET A 190 -7.76 -8.06 -5.93
CA MET A 190 -8.97 -7.52 -6.57
C MET A 190 -9.86 -8.67 -7.03
N GLY A 191 -11.17 -8.46 -6.95
CA GLY A 191 -12.14 -9.45 -7.44
C GLY A 191 -12.10 -9.52 -8.96
N GLY A 192 -12.14 -10.74 -9.50
CA GLY A 192 -12.15 -10.96 -10.94
C GLY A 192 -10.80 -10.83 -11.64
N MET A 193 -9.71 -10.63 -10.89
CA MET A 193 -8.35 -10.57 -11.42
C MET A 193 -7.40 -11.37 -10.53
N GLU A 194 -6.28 -11.76 -11.14
CA GLU A 194 -5.16 -12.39 -10.47
C GLU A 194 -4.00 -11.40 -10.41
N THR A 195 -3.39 -11.27 -9.24
CA THR A 195 -2.18 -10.47 -9.02
C THR A 195 -1.10 -11.33 -8.40
N GLU A 196 0.15 -11.10 -8.77
CA GLU A 196 1.27 -11.93 -8.30
C GLU A 196 2.19 -11.16 -7.37
N LEU A 197 2.65 -11.81 -6.30
CA LEU A 197 3.62 -11.25 -5.37
C LEU A 197 4.67 -12.29 -5.01
N ASN A 198 5.92 -12.00 -5.39
CA ASN A 198 7.07 -12.83 -5.08
C ASN A 198 7.77 -12.36 -3.79
N LEU A 199 7.88 -13.24 -2.80
CA LEU A 199 8.52 -13.00 -1.51
C LEU A 199 9.50 -14.13 -1.14
N MET A 200 10.32 -13.90 -0.12
CA MET A 200 11.20 -14.92 0.47
C MET A 200 11.56 -14.47 1.90
N ALA A 201 11.84 -15.42 2.79
CA ALA A 201 12.44 -15.15 4.10
C ALA A 201 13.83 -15.78 4.20
N HIS A 202 14.80 -15.07 4.79
CA HIS A 202 16.14 -15.61 5.03
C HIS A 202 16.31 -16.29 6.39
N GLU A 203 15.38 -16.04 7.31
CA GLU A 203 15.41 -16.56 8.69
C GLU A 203 14.11 -17.31 9.00
N GLU A 204 14.22 -18.33 9.85
CA GLU A 204 13.05 -18.99 10.44
C GLU A 204 12.40 -18.07 11.48
N GLY A 205 11.07 -18.08 11.55
CA GLY A 205 10.34 -17.22 12.48
C GLY A 205 8.88 -17.03 12.10
N SER A 206 8.18 -16.31 12.97
CA SER A 206 6.79 -15.90 12.76
C SER A 206 6.75 -14.42 12.40
N PHE A 207 6.04 -14.11 11.32
CA PHE A 207 5.86 -12.77 10.78
C PHE A 207 4.37 -12.44 10.73
N MET A 208 4.00 -11.25 11.17
CA MET A 208 2.61 -10.82 11.16
C MET A 208 2.25 -10.22 9.79
N GLY A 209 1.36 -10.87 9.06
CA GLY A 209 0.72 -10.35 7.87
C GLY A 209 -0.58 -9.61 8.20
N ARG A 210 -0.94 -8.62 7.39
CA ARG A 210 -2.19 -7.84 7.58
C ARG A 210 -2.73 -7.29 6.28
N ASN A 211 -4.02 -6.99 6.30
CA ASN A 211 -4.63 -6.13 5.30
C ASN A 211 -4.29 -4.65 5.57
N THR A 212 -3.94 -3.90 4.53
CA THR A 212 -3.68 -2.45 4.60
C THR A 212 -4.73 -1.61 3.87
N MET A 213 -5.64 -2.22 3.12
CA MET A 213 -6.74 -1.54 2.41
C MET A 213 -8.05 -1.76 3.15
N PHE A 214 -8.76 -0.68 3.47
CA PHE A 214 -10.03 -0.76 4.20
C PHE A 214 -11.06 -1.65 3.50
N SER A 215 -11.59 -2.63 4.23
CA SER A 215 -12.51 -3.66 3.72
C SER A 215 -13.77 -3.84 4.57
N GLY A 216 -14.17 -2.82 5.34
CA GLY A 216 -15.37 -2.84 6.18
C GLY A 216 -15.10 -3.12 7.67
N ASP A 217 -16.13 -3.54 8.39
CA ASP A 217 -16.17 -3.55 9.86
C ASP A 217 -15.08 -4.41 10.53
N GLY A 218 -14.80 -5.59 9.99
CA GLY A 218 -13.76 -6.49 10.52
C GLY A 218 -12.35 -6.21 10.00
N PHE A 219 -12.13 -5.10 9.29
CA PHE A 219 -10.83 -4.75 8.71
C PHE A 219 -9.69 -4.77 9.74
N SER A 220 -9.93 -4.29 10.97
CA SER A 220 -8.90 -4.23 12.01
C SER A 220 -8.43 -5.59 12.51
N ALA A 221 -9.28 -6.62 12.39
CA ALA A 221 -8.99 -7.99 12.78
C ALA A 221 -8.36 -8.81 11.64
N MET A 222 -8.23 -8.23 10.44
CA MET A 222 -7.76 -8.92 9.24
C MET A 222 -6.23 -9.04 9.21
N SER A 223 -5.72 -9.85 10.13
CA SER A 223 -4.31 -10.24 10.27
C SER A 223 -4.15 -11.75 10.17
N PHE A 224 -2.99 -12.19 9.71
CA PHE A 224 -2.65 -13.61 9.59
C PHE A 224 -1.20 -13.84 10.01
N GLU A 225 -0.90 -15.05 10.46
CA GLU A 225 0.45 -15.43 10.83
C GLU A 225 1.16 -16.06 9.62
N ALA A 226 2.31 -15.50 9.26
CA ALA A 226 3.18 -16.03 8.22
C ALA A 226 4.42 -16.67 8.87
N ARG A 227 4.52 -18.01 8.86
CA ARG A 227 5.61 -18.77 9.49
C ARG A 227 6.61 -19.26 8.46
N SER A 228 7.85 -18.79 8.59
CA SER A 228 9.02 -19.32 7.90
C SER A 228 9.62 -20.44 8.74
N VAL A 229 9.66 -21.65 8.19
CA VAL A 229 10.10 -22.86 8.90
C VAL A 229 11.16 -23.61 8.11
N SER A 230 11.82 -24.59 8.71
CA SER A 230 12.69 -25.50 7.96
C SER A 230 11.87 -26.39 7.00
N ASP A 231 12.50 -26.91 5.95
CA ASP A 231 11.84 -27.83 5.00
C ASP A 231 11.21 -29.03 5.72
N THR A 232 11.89 -29.59 6.72
CA THR A 232 11.39 -30.73 7.49
C THR A 232 10.18 -30.38 8.34
N ALA A 233 10.13 -29.17 8.89
CA ALA A 233 8.98 -28.68 9.64
C ALA A 233 7.80 -28.34 8.71
N PHE A 234 8.09 -27.85 7.50
CA PHE A 234 7.07 -27.64 6.47
C PHE A 234 6.43 -28.96 6.06
N ASP A 235 7.22 -29.98 5.72
CA ASP A 235 6.71 -31.31 5.36
C ASP A 235 5.87 -31.94 6.48
N ALA A 236 6.31 -31.77 7.74
CA ALA A 236 5.55 -32.22 8.90
C ALA A 236 4.21 -31.48 9.06
N TRP A 237 4.19 -30.17 8.80
CA TRP A 237 2.97 -29.37 8.82
C TRP A 237 2.01 -29.79 7.70
N VAL A 238 2.51 -30.01 6.48
CA VAL A 238 1.71 -30.53 5.35
C VAL A 238 1.10 -31.89 5.70
N ALA A 239 1.89 -32.81 6.26
CA ALA A 239 1.39 -34.13 6.67
C ALA A 239 0.34 -34.04 7.79
N ALA A 240 0.49 -33.10 8.73
CA ALA A 240 -0.51 -32.84 9.76
C ALA A 240 -1.81 -32.28 9.15
N ALA A 241 -1.70 -31.31 8.23
CA ALA A 241 -2.85 -30.74 7.53
C ALA A 241 -3.65 -31.81 6.78
N LYS A 242 -2.97 -32.71 6.05
CA LYS A 242 -3.62 -33.83 5.34
C LYS A 242 -4.31 -34.86 6.24
N SER A 243 -3.82 -35.04 7.46
CA SER A 243 -4.34 -36.07 8.37
C SER A 243 -5.42 -35.56 9.33
N GLN A 244 -5.40 -34.26 9.63
CA GLN A 244 -6.29 -33.63 10.63
C GLN A 244 -7.28 -32.64 10.03
N GLY A 245 -6.98 -32.11 8.84
CA GLY A 245 -7.82 -31.15 8.15
C GLY A 245 -9.12 -31.78 7.66
N SER A 246 -10.20 -31.00 7.66
CA SER A 246 -11.44 -31.36 6.98
C SER A 246 -11.37 -31.03 5.49
N GLU A 247 -12.18 -31.71 4.67
CA GLU A 247 -12.37 -31.40 3.26
C GLU A 247 -12.87 -29.95 3.06
N LEU A 248 -12.27 -29.20 2.12
CA LEU A 248 -12.75 -27.88 1.72
C LEU A 248 -13.61 -27.98 0.45
N ASP A 249 -14.80 -28.55 0.56
CA ASP A 249 -15.73 -28.58 -0.56
C ASP A 249 -16.33 -27.18 -0.86
N MET A 250 -17.04 -27.05 -1.99
CA MET A 250 -17.65 -25.77 -2.38
C MET A 250 -18.71 -25.28 -1.38
N ALA A 251 -19.38 -26.18 -0.66
CA ALA A 251 -20.38 -25.82 0.34
C ALA A 251 -19.69 -25.21 1.58
N ARG A 252 -18.61 -25.83 2.05
CA ARG A 252 -17.77 -25.35 3.13
C ARG A 252 -17.09 -24.04 2.75
N PHE A 253 -16.65 -23.89 1.50
CA PHE A 253 -16.15 -22.63 0.99
C PHE A 253 -17.20 -21.52 1.04
N GLN A 254 -18.45 -21.78 0.64
CA GLN A 254 -19.54 -20.79 0.73
C GLN A 254 -19.86 -20.40 2.18
N GLU A 255 -19.83 -21.36 3.12
CA GLU A 255 -19.95 -21.08 4.55
C GLU A 255 -18.79 -20.23 5.04
N LEU A 256 -17.56 -20.56 4.63
CA LEU A 256 -16.36 -19.79 4.94
C LEU A 256 -16.43 -18.39 4.33
N ALA A 257 -16.96 -18.22 3.12
CA ALA A 257 -17.04 -16.92 2.44
C ALA A 257 -17.96 -15.92 3.14
N LYS A 258 -18.87 -16.38 4.02
CA LYS A 258 -19.73 -15.47 4.79
C LYS A 258 -18.90 -14.51 5.66
N PRO A 259 -19.36 -13.28 5.90
CA PRO A 259 -18.65 -12.32 6.74
C PRO A 259 -18.52 -12.85 8.17
N THR A 260 -17.29 -13.05 8.63
CA THR A 260 -16.97 -13.49 9.99
C THR A 260 -15.68 -12.80 10.45
N GLN A 261 -15.56 -12.56 11.75
CA GLN A 261 -14.41 -11.87 12.35
C GLN A 261 -13.66 -12.82 13.29
N ASP A 262 -12.37 -12.57 13.48
CA ASP A 262 -11.51 -13.30 14.43
C ASP A 262 -11.54 -14.83 14.26
N VAL A 263 -11.56 -15.30 13.00
CA VAL A 263 -11.48 -16.73 12.69
C VAL A 263 -10.10 -17.26 13.07
N ALA A 264 -10.07 -18.22 13.99
CA ALA A 264 -8.83 -18.89 14.39
C ALA A 264 -8.19 -19.64 13.21
N PRO A 265 -6.87 -19.85 13.22
CA PRO A 265 -6.21 -20.66 12.20
C PRO A 265 -6.86 -22.04 12.07
N GLU A 266 -7.27 -22.38 10.86
CA GLU A 266 -7.90 -23.66 10.51
C GLU A 266 -7.21 -24.22 9.26
N VAL A 267 -6.96 -25.52 9.25
CA VAL A 267 -6.36 -26.22 8.12
C VAL A 267 -7.37 -27.17 7.49
N TYR A 268 -7.30 -27.28 6.18
CA TYR A 268 -8.16 -28.12 5.36
C TYR A 268 -7.31 -29.14 4.61
N ALA A 269 -7.77 -30.38 4.59
CA ALA A 269 -7.24 -31.42 3.72
C ALA A 269 -8.06 -31.42 2.43
N ASP A 270 -7.45 -31.67 1.29
CA ASP A 270 -8.10 -31.79 -0.02
C ASP A 270 -8.88 -30.52 -0.45
N ILE A 271 -8.35 -29.84 -1.47
CA ILE A 271 -8.92 -28.61 -2.02
C ILE A 271 -9.36 -28.84 -3.48
N PRO A 272 -10.48 -28.23 -3.93
CA PRO A 272 -10.84 -28.34 -5.33
C PRO A 272 -9.81 -27.62 -6.21
N ASP A 273 -9.18 -28.33 -7.15
CA ASP A 273 -8.20 -27.80 -8.12
C ASP A 273 -8.68 -26.54 -8.88
N THR A 274 -10.00 -26.38 -8.99
CA THR A 274 -10.64 -25.28 -9.72
C THR A 274 -11.11 -24.14 -8.82
N LEU A 275 -10.93 -24.23 -7.50
CA LEU A 275 -11.49 -23.26 -6.54
C LEU A 275 -11.01 -21.84 -6.82
N PHE A 276 -9.69 -21.64 -6.93
CA PHE A 276 -9.11 -20.31 -7.17
C PHE A 276 -9.63 -19.69 -8.48
N LYS A 277 -9.61 -20.45 -9.58
CA LYS A 277 -10.12 -20.01 -10.88
C LYS A 277 -11.62 -19.72 -10.83
N THR A 278 -12.39 -20.54 -10.13
CA THR A 278 -13.85 -20.37 -10.00
C THR A 278 -14.19 -19.08 -9.27
N VAL A 279 -13.43 -18.73 -8.21
CA VAL A 279 -13.59 -17.45 -7.50
C VAL A 279 -13.31 -16.27 -8.44
N ILE A 280 -12.22 -16.34 -9.21
CA ILE A 280 -11.89 -15.31 -10.21
C ILE A 280 -13.04 -15.17 -11.23
N TYR A 281 -13.51 -16.27 -11.82
CA TYR A 281 -14.54 -16.21 -12.85
C TYR A 281 -15.89 -15.68 -12.34
N ASN A 282 -16.31 -16.12 -11.16
CA ASN A 282 -17.58 -15.69 -10.56
C ASN A 282 -17.62 -14.18 -10.28
N LEU A 283 -16.49 -13.57 -9.91
CA LEU A 283 -16.40 -12.14 -9.64
C LEU A 283 -15.96 -11.32 -10.85
N GLY A 284 -15.27 -11.94 -11.81
CA GLY A 284 -14.83 -11.34 -13.07
C GLY A 284 -15.94 -11.19 -14.11
N GLY A 285 -17.19 -11.52 -13.77
CA GLY A 285 -18.35 -11.41 -14.65
C GLY A 285 -18.45 -12.51 -15.72
N ALA A 286 -17.55 -13.50 -15.70
CA ALA A 286 -17.63 -14.68 -16.54
C ALA A 286 -18.39 -15.77 -15.77
N SER A 287 -19.71 -15.77 -15.87
CA SER A 287 -20.51 -16.84 -15.27
C SER A 287 -20.15 -18.18 -15.91
N MET A 288 -19.48 -19.06 -15.17
CA MET A 288 -19.72 -20.48 -15.38
C MET A 288 -21.14 -20.71 -14.88
N GLY A 289 -22.07 -20.83 -15.82
CA GLY A 289 -23.45 -21.19 -15.50
C GLY A 289 -23.42 -22.39 -14.55
N MET A 290 -23.92 -22.18 -13.34
CA MET A 290 -24.32 -23.24 -12.42
C MET A 290 -25.28 -24.12 -13.22
N ALA A 291 -24.78 -25.22 -13.76
CA ALA A 291 -25.59 -26.19 -14.46
C ALA A 291 -26.53 -26.78 -13.42
N ASP A 292 -27.81 -26.43 -13.53
CA ASP A 292 -28.91 -27.10 -12.86
C ASP A 292 -28.79 -28.60 -13.13
N PRO A 293 -28.61 -29.45 -12.09
CA PRO A 293 -28.50 -30.90 -12.26
C PRO A 293 -29.73 -31.54 -12.91
N ASN A 294 -30.85 -30.80 -13.06
CA ASN A 294 -32.09 -31.29 -13.66
C ASN A 294 -32.42 -30.70 -15.04
N ALA A 295 -31.52 -29.93 -15.66
CA ALA A 295 -31.76 -29.39 -17.00
C ALA A 295 -31.44 -30.42 -18.10
N HIS A 296 -32.39 -31.30 -18.39
CA HIS A 296 -32.38 -32.07 -19.64
C HIS A 296 -32.68 -31.14 -20.82
N THR A 297 -31.66 -30.57 -21.47
CA THR A 297 -31.83 -29.96 -22.80
C THR A 297 -30.65 -30.27 -23.74
N ASN A 298 -30.91 -31.28 -24.58
CA ASN A 298 -30.54 -31.46 -25.98
C ASN A 298 -29.34 -30.67 -26.55
N MET A 299 -28.34 -31.41 -27.01
CA MET A 299 -27.31 -30.93 -27.94
C MET A 299 -27.92 -30.31 -29.19
N GLY A 300 -27.54 -29.08 -29.53
CA GLY A 300 -27.86 -28.50 -30.82
C GLY A 300 -27.52 -27.02 -30.96
N ALA A 301 -26.57 -26.75 -31.86
CA ALA A 301 -26.34 -25.50 -32.58
C ALA A 301 -25.64 -24.33 -31.85
N MET A 302 -24.42 -24.06 -32.30
CA MET A 302 -23.78 -22.75 -32.28
C MET A 302 -24.54 -21.79 -33.21
N PRO A 303 -24.73 -20.52 -32.81
CA PRO A 303 -24.48 -19.38 -33.69
C PRO A 303 -23.54 -18.39 -32.97
N GLY A 304 -22.56 -17.75 -33.63
CA GLY A 304 -22.76 -16.88 -34.77
C GLY A 304 -22.76 -15.43 -34.28
N ASP A 305 -21.58 -14.83 -34.34
CA ASP A 305 -21.22 -13.41 -34.39
C ASP A 305 -22.35 -12.43 -34.73
N GLY A 306 -22.60 -11.46 -33.83
CA GLY A 306 -23.51 -10.33 -34.09
C GLY A 306 -23.89 -9.52 -32.84
N GLU A 307 -23.31 -8.31 -32.75
CA GLU A 307 -23.85 -7.04 -32.21
C GLU A 307 -24.72 -7.02 -30.93
N GLY A 308 -24.15 -6.41 -29.88
CA GLY A 308 -24.73 -5.35 -29.04
C GLY A 308 -26.09 -5.55 -28.37
N VAL A 309 -26.11 -5.69 -27.03
CA VAL A 309 -27.28 -5.38 -26.20
C VAL A 309 -26.89 -4.62 -24.92
N SER A 310 -27.55 -3.46 -24.82
CA SER A 310 -27.74 -2.47 -23.75
C SER A 310 -27.40 -2.79 -22.29
N ALA A 311 -26.76 -1.78 -21.67
CA ALA A 311 -26.77 -1.54 -20.23
C ALA A 311 -28.19 -1.28 -19.71
N GLN A 312 -28.75 -2.24 -18.97
CA GLN A 312 -29.88 -2.05 -18.07
C GLN A 312 -29.99 -3.28 -17.16
N ASP A 313 -29.25 -3.26 -16.04
CA ASP A 313 -29.72 -3.76 -14.74
C ASP A 313 -28.69 -3.44 -13.65
N THR A 314 -28.80 -2.24 -13.08
CA THR A 314 -28.19 -1.91 -11.79
C THR A 314 -29.24 -1.21 -10.94
N SER A 315 -30.08 -2.00 -10.28
CA SER A 315 -30.96 -1.51 -9.21
C SER A 315 -30.93 -2.48 -8.04
N ALA A 316 -30.04 -2.19 -7.07
CA ALA A 316 -30.20 -2.61 -5.67
C ALA A 316 -29.10 -1.95 -4.80
N TYR A 317 -29.28 -0.67 -4.46
CA TYR A 317 -28.90 -0.17 -3.14
C TYR A 317 -29.86 0.97 -2.79
N GLU A 318 -30.89 0.62 -2.04
CA GLU A 318 -31.81 1.57 -1.44
C GLU A 318 -31.16 2.07 -0.13
N THR A 319 -30.73 3.32 -0.10
CA THR A 319 -30.24 3.97 1.12
C THR A 319 -31.37 4.72 1.79
N ASP A 320 -31.72 4.27 3.00
CA ASP A 320 -32.69 4.89 3.89
C ASP A 320 -32.27 6.34 4.26
N GLY A 321 -33.12 7.27 3.83
CA GLY A 321 -33.60 8.44 4.56
C GLY A 321 -32.68 9.19 5.52
N VAL A 322 -31.98 10.22 5.01
CA VAL A 322 -31.77 11.48 5.75
C VAL A 322 -32.00 12.64 4.77
N ALA A 323 -33.10 13.38 4.96
CA ALA A 323 -33.45 14.54 4.16
C ALA A 323 -32.65 15.80 4.58
N PRO A 324 -32.12 16.59 3.63
CA PRO A 324 -31.60 17.93 3.92
C PRO A 324 -32.73 18.99 3.87
N PRO A 325 -32.68 20.05 4.71
CA PRO A 325 -33.72 21.07 4.75
C PRO A 325 -33.67 22.03 3.55
N ASP A 326 -34.86 22.47 3.15
CA ASP A 326 -35.21 23.19 1.94
C ASP A 326 -34.49 24.53 1.72
N ALA A 327 -34.15 24.79 0.46
CA ALA A 327 -33.76 26.10 -0.06
C ALA A 327 -34.99 26.82 -0.67
N GLN A 328 -35.32 28.00 -0.14
CA GLN A 328 -36.07 29.03 -0.87
C GLN A 328 -35.51 30.42 -0.53
N GLY A 329 -35.09 31.17 -1.56
CA GLY A 329 -34.63 32.55 -1.39
C GLY A 329 -33.80 33.10 -2.56
N THR A 330 -34.50 33.48 -3.62
CA THR A 330 -34.07 34.26 -4.80
C THR A 330 -33.18 35.50 -4.52
N ALA A 331 -32.16 35.74 -5.37
CA ALA A 331 -31.85 37.02 -6.06
C ALA A 331 -30.49 36.94 -6.79
N THR A 332 -30.44 36.81 -8.12
CA THR A 332 -30.29 37.89 -9.13
C THR A 332 -28.88 38.51 -9.19
N ALA A 333 -28.12 38.13 -10.22
CA ALA A 333 -26.95 38.85 -10.72
C ALA A 333 -27.35 40.08 -11.54
N PRO A 334 -26.46 41.08 -11.70
CA PRO A 334 -26.50 41.87 -12.92
C PRO A 334 -25.13 42.02 -13.58
N ALA A 335 -25.16 41.97 -14.92
CA ALA A 335 -24.15 42.51 -15.79
C ALA A 335 -24.73 43.70 -16.58
N THR A 336 -23.90 44.74 -16.74
CA THR A 336 -23.81 45.71 -17.85
C THR A 336 -24.69 46.98 -17.87
N GLN A 337 -24.03 48.13 -18.05
CA GLN A 337 -24.38 49.34 -18.84
C GLN A 337 -23.19 50.34 -18.72
N SER A 338 -22.78 51.22 -19.65
CA SER A 338 -23.10 51.60 -21.03
C SER A 338 -22.04 52.65 -21.49
N ALA A 339 -21.78 52.78 -22.80
CA ALA A 339 -20.98 53.83 -23.50
C ALA A 339 -21.62 55.24 -23.39
N ALA A 340 -21.07 56.43 -23.75
CA ALA A 340 -20.04 56.99 -24.68
C ALA A 340 -19.77 58.50 -24.28
N PRO A 341 -19.13 59.46 -25.01
CA PRO A 341 -18.68 59.52 -26.42
C PRO A 341 -17.29 60.19 -26.76
N HIS A 342 -16.91 60.09 -28.06
CA HIS A 342 -15.88 60.80 -28.88
C HIS A 342 -15.95 62.36 -28.80
N SER A 343 -14.99 63.25 -29.12
CA SER A 343 -13.75 63.39 -29.95
C SER A 343 -13.17 64.83 -29.69
N PRO A 344 -12.20 65.45 -30.43
CA PRO A 344 -10.94 65.03 -31.09
C PRO A 344 -9.70 65.97 -30.79
N ASP A 345 -8.56 65.61 -31.40
CA ASP A 345 -7.52 66.48 -32.01
C ASP A 345 -6.38 67.19 -31.24
N THR A 346 -5.19 67.00 -31.83
CA THR A 346 -4.04 67.92 -32.02
C THR A 346 -3.04 68.30 -30.91
N THR A 347 -1.77 68.23 -31.36
CA THR A 347 -0.58 69.08 -31.10
C THR A 347 0.39 68.82 -29.93
N ASP A 348 1.65 68.80 -30.38
CA ASP A 348 2.98 68.90 -29.75
C ASP A 348 3.60 67.73 -28.98
#